data_AF-A0A968NXY3-F1
#
_entry.id   AF-A0A968NXY3-F1
#
_cell.length_a   1.000
_cell.length_b   1.000
_cell.length_c   1.000
_cell.angle_alpha   90.00
_cell.angle_beta   90.00
_cell.angle_gamma   90.00
#
_symmetry.space_group_name_H-M   'P 1'
#
loop_
_entity.id
_entity.type
_entity.pdbx_description
1 polymer ?
#
loop_
_entity_poly.entity_id
_entity_poly.type
_entity_poly.pdbx_seq_one_letter_code
_entity_poly.pdbx_strand_id
1 'polypeptide(L)' 'MTQATRKLTFEEYLAYDDGTDTRYELVDGVLVEMPTES' A
#
# COMPACT_ATOMS: atom_id res chain seq x y z
N MET A 1 6.15 10.75 -3.73
CA MET A 1 6.48 11.07 -2.32
C MET A 1 6.64 9.75 -1.60
N THR A 2 7.63 9.62 -0.72
CA THR A 2 8.07 8.39 -0.03
C THR A 2 6.96 7.43 0.40
N GLN A 3 6.94 6.24 -0.22
CA GLN A 3 6.17 5.07 0.19
C GLN A 3 6.41 4.79 1.68
N ALA A 4 5.35 4.52 2.43
CA ALA A 4 5.37 4.45 3.89
C ALA A 4 6.49 3.53 4.41
N THR A 5 7.53 4.12 5.01
CA THR A 5 8.62 3.38 5.68
C THR A 5 8.17 2.75 7.00
N ARG A 6 6.91 2.97 7.41
CA ARG A 6 6.31 2.32 8.57
C ARG A 6 5.68 1.00 8.15
N LYS A 7 5.99 -0.05 8.91
CA LYS A 7 5.29 -1.33 8.81
C LYS A 7 3.83 -1.11 9.20
N LEU A 8 2.92 -1.37 8.29
CA LEU A 8 1.48 -1.32 8.48
C LEU A 8 0.99 -2.67 8.96
N THR A 9 0.03 -2.63 9.88
CA THR A 9 -0.75 -3.81 10.24
C THR A 9 -1.79 -4.11 9.15
N PHE A 10 -2.32 -5.34 9.15
CA PHE A 10 -3.34 -5.72 8.17
C PHE A 10 -4.61 -4.85 8.27
N GLU A 11 -4.99 -4.45 9.49
CA GLU A 11 -6.12 -3.54 9.73
C GLU A 11 -5.85 -2.14 9.17
N GLU A 12 -4.64 -1.60 9.35
CA GLU A 12 -4.25 -0.32 8.76
C GLU A 12 -4.20 -0.38 7.23
N TYR A 13 -3.71 -1.48 6.64
CA TYR A 13 -3.77 -1.69 5.20
C TYR A 13 -5.20 -1.72 4.68
N LEU A 14 -6.12 -2.37 5.40
CA LEU A 14 -7.52 -2.43 5.01
C LEU A 14 -8.21 -1.06 5.02
N ALA A 15 -7.77 -0.18 5.93
CA ALA A 15 -8.23 1.20 6.04
C ALA A 15 -7.36 2.20 5.24
N TYR A 16 -6.29 1.73 4.60
CA TYR A 16 -5.36 2.58 3.87
C TYR A 16 -5.98 2.97 2.53
N ASP A 17 -6.28 4.26 2.40
CA ASP A 17 -6.70 4.91 1.18
C ASP A 17 -5.85 6.17 0.99
N ASP A 18 -5.06 6.19 -0.09
CA ASP A 18 -4.18 7.32 -0.43
C ASP A 18 -4.91 8.35 -1.32
N GLY A 19 -6.21 8.17 -1.57
CA GLY A 19 -6.98 8.95 -2.54
C GLY A 19 -6.54 8.77 -4.00
N THR A 20 -5.62 7.83 -4.25
CA THR A 20 -5.13 7.48 -5.58
C THR A 20 -5.74 6.17 -6.02
N ASP A 21 -6.03 6.02 -7.32
CA ASP A 21 -6.48 4.74 -7.91
C ASP A 21 -5.32 3.70 -7.98
N THR A 22 -4.23 3.96 -7.26
CA THR A 22 -3.07 3.07 -7.19
C THR A 22 -3.40 1.90 -6.28
N ARG A 23 -3.24 0.69 -6.81
CA ARG A 23 -3.38 -0.54 -6.03
C ARG A 23 -2.07 -0.84 -5.31
N TYR A 24 -2.13 -1.11 -4.02
CA TYR A 24 -0.99 -1.54 -3.22
C TYR A 24 -1.23 -2.94 -2.64
N GLU A 25 -0.16 -3.69 -2.47
CA GLU A 25 -0.13 -5.00 -1.82
C GLU A 25 0.71 -4.94 -0.54
N LEU A 26 0.23 -5.56 0.54
CA LEU A 26 0.95 -5.60 1.82
C LEU A 26 1.91 -6.79 1.86
N VAL A 27 3.22 -6.51 1.79
CA VAL A 27 4.30 -7.51 1.80
C VAL A 27 5.23 -7.27 3.00
N ASP A 28 5.29 -8.20 3.95
CA ASP A 28 6.05 -8.07 5.22
C ASP A 28 5.69 -6.80 6.04
N GLY A 29 4.46 -6.32 5.90
CA GLY A 29 3.99 -5.07 6.50
C GLY A 29 4.36 -3.82 5.70
N VAL A 30 4.92 -3.94 4.51
CA VAL A 30 5.23 -2.81 3.63
C VAL A 30 4.23 -2.75 2.48
N LEU A 31 3.75 -1.55 2.13
CA LEU A 31 2.92 -1.35 0.94
C LEU A 31 3.79 -1.33 -0.30
N VAL A 32 3.55 -2.26 -1.20
CA VAL A 32 4.21 -2.35 -2.50
C VAL A 32 3.19 -1.97 -3.57
N GLU A 33 3.53 -1.01 -4.42
CA GLU A 33 2.70 -0.61 -5.57
C GLU A 33 2.53 -1.79 -6.53
N MET A 34 1.30 -2.18 -6.81
CA MET A 34 1.03 -3.16 -7.86
C MET A 34 1.09 -2.46 -9.22
N PRO A 35 1.83 -3.00 -10.20
CA PRO A 35 1.81 -2.47 -11.55
C PRO A 35 0.40 -2.65 -12.13
N THR A 36 -0.14 -1.58 -12.73
CA THR A 36 -1.39 -1.66 -13.49
C THR A 36 -1.14 -2.52 -14.72
N GLU A 37 -1.96 -3.56 -14.91
CA GLU A 37 -1.94 -4.37 -16.14
C GLU A 37 -2.13 -3.43 -17.35
N SER A 38 -1.22 -3.50 -18.33
CA SER A 38 -1.22 -2.67 -19.56
C SER A 38 -1.88 -3.37 -20.72
#